data_AF-A0A354UNM4-F1
#
_entry.id   AF-A0A354UNM4-F1
#
_cell.length_a   1.000
_cell.length_b   1.000
_cell.length_c   1.000
_cell.angle_alpha   90.00
_cell.angle_beta   90.00
_cell.angle_gamma   90.00
#
_symmetry.space_group_name_H-M   'P 1'
#
loop_
_entity.id
_entity.type
_entity.pdbx_description
1 polymer ?
#
loop_
_entity_poly.entity_id
_entity_poly.type
_entity_poly.pdbx_seq_one_letter_code
_entity_poly.pdbx_strand_id
1 'polypeptide(L)'
;MEIKKIDFSNPQKSAEYLNITEEEIRKIHNKIVFSYETYLKAYGVKKLWRDDIPTDCTDSEFVSYLDAKELQLIFLYKYLNCFVHKDIVSAFVRKYIKNAAFDQQVRHLGSQNFWYVLNKGVKVPNADITVPSGYNYLVSIEMPNPKAVAEALKRTGRLGARNFEELKMAYGNKCATCGIEEGKKDTRNEGIVVLQQGHMNPRKPLTLDNTIPQCQYCNQTYKDYFVFNEFGRVIAVNNPLILLKSPKTVQDEMITVLLKERENK
;
A
#
# COMPACT_ATOMS: atom_id res chain seq x y z
N MET A 1 0.57 24.29 -1.34
CA MET A 1 1.92 24.11 -0.75
C MET A 1 2.88 23.87 -1.90
N GLU A 2 3.90 24.71 -2.06
CA GLU A 2 4.86 24.57 -3.16
C GLU A 2 5.90 23.51 -2.77
N ILE A 3 6.01 22.44 -3.58
CA ILE A 3 7.00 21.38 -3.36
C ILE A 3 8.36 21.87 -3.85
N LYS A 4 9.34 21.89 -2.94
CA LYS A 4 10.72 22.32 -3.25
C LYS A 4 11.36 21.42 -4.31
N LYS A 5 12.09 22.04 -5.24
CA LYS A 5 12.93 21.36 -6.23
C LYS A 5 14.40 21.35 -5.80
N ILE A 6 15.04 20.20 -5.93
CA ILE A 6 16.45 19.95 -5.62
C ILE A 6 17.12 19.56 -6.93
N ASP A 7 17.84 20.52 -7.52
CA ASP A 7 18.43 20.44 -8.86
C ASP A 7 19.64 21.40 -9.00
N PHE A 8 20.17 21.52 -10.21
CA PHE A 8 21.30 22.42 -10.54
C PHE A 8 20.88 23.81 -11.03
N SER A 9 19.60 24.18 -10.95
CA SER A 9 19.13 25.49 -11.44
C SER A 9 19.76 26.68 -10.70
N ASN A 10 20.24 26.47 -9.47
CA ASN A 10 20.99 27.45 -8.69
C ASN A 10 22.34 26.85 -8.24
N PRO A 11 23.48 27.29 -8.81
CA PRO A 11 24.79 26.74 -8.51
C PRO A 11 25.19 26.82 -7.02
N GLN A 12 24.91 27.94 -6.34
CA GLN A 12 25.21 28.10 -4.91
C GLN A 12 24.42 27.11 -4.05
N LYS A 13 23.12 26.95 -4.33
CA LYS A 13 22.27 25.97 -3.63
C LYS A 13 22.64 24.53 -3.95
N SER A 14 23.14 24.26 -5.16
CA SER A 14 23.52 22.90 -5.56
C SER A 14 24.73 22.37 -4.78
N ALA A 15 25.70 23.23 -4.46
CA ALA A 15 26.83 22.86 -3.62
C ALA A 15 26.38 22.51 -2.19
N GLU A 16 25.44 23.29 -1.64
CA GLU A 16 24.81 23.03 -0.35
C GLU A 16 24.05 21.69 -0.36
N TYR A 17 23.29 21.39 -1.43
CA TYR A 17 22.54 20.14 -1.52
C TYR A 17 23.41 18.89 -1.58
N LEU A 18 24.62 19.03 -2.11
CA LEU A 18 25.57 17.93 -2.16
C LEU A 18 26.38 17.79 -0.87
N ASN A 19 26.27 18.72 0.07
CA ASN A 19 27.06 18.72 1.31
C ASN A 19 26.36 17.90 2.41
N ILE A 20 26.37 16.58 2.24
CA ILE A 20 25.90 15.61 3.25
C ILE A 20 27.15 14.97 3.85
N THR A 21 27.29 15.02 5.18
CA THR A 21 28.45 14.44 5.86
C THR A 21 28.35 12.91 5.93
N GLU A 22 29.48 12.22 6.04
CA GLU A 22 29.50 10.76 6.18
C GLU A 22 28.75 10.29 7.44
N GLU A 23 28.87 11.04 8.54
CA GLU A 23 28.08 10.82 9.76
C GLU A 23 26.57 10.91 9.49
N GLU A 24 26.13 11.93 8.72
CA GLU A 24 24.73 12.09 8.36
C GLU A 24 24.24 10.95 7.45
N ILE A 25 25.08 10.50 6.51
CA ILE A 25 24.79 9.34 5.66
C ILE A 25 24.54 8.10 6.53
N ARG A 26 25.40 7.80 7.50
CA ARG A 26 25.20 6.66 8.41
C ARG A 26 23.93 6.81 9.25
N LYS A 27 23.66 8.00 9.79
CA LYS A 27 22.43 8.27 10.55
C LYS A 27 21.17 8.01 9.72
N ILE A 28 21.16 8.47 8.46
CA ILE A 28 20.04 8.23 7.54
C ILE A 28 19.93 6.75 7.20
N HIS A 29 21.04 6.08 6.90
CA HIS A 29 21.06 4.64 6.65
C HIS A 29 20.40 3.87 7.80
N ASN A 30 20.83 4.11 9.05
CA ASN A 30 20.30 3.40 10.21
C ASN A 30 18.77 3.58 10.35
N LYS A 31 18.25 4.77 10.04
CA LYS A 31 16.80 5.00 9.99
C LYS A 31 16.12 4.17 8.92
N ILE A 32 16.69 4.13 7.71
CA ILE A 32 16.16 3.33 6.59
C ILE A 32 16.14 1.84 6.94
N VAL A 33 17.22 1.33 7.55
CA VAL A 33 17.30 -0.08 8.00
C VAL A 33 16.21 -0.37 9.03
N PHE A 34 16.06 0.47 10.05
CA PHE A 34 15.04 0.32 11.07
C PHE A 34 13.62 0.33 10.48
N SER A 35 13.31 1.30 9.62
CA SER A 35 12.00 1.39 8.98
C SER A 35 11.72 0.22 8.04
N TYR A 36 12.74 -0.29 7.35
CA TYR A 36 12.60 -1.46 6.50
C TYR A 36 12.24 -2.72 7.28
N GLU A 37 12.99 -3.03 8.34
CA GLU A 37 12.75 -4.23 9.15
C GLU A 37 11.38 -4.17 9.82
N THR A 38 10.96 -2.96 10.23
CA THR A 38 9.70 -2.76 10.95
C THR A 38 8.49 -2.77 10.03
N TYR A 39 8.56 -2.10 8.87
CA TYR A 39 7.37 -1.80 8.06
C TYR A 39 7.39 -2.43 6.66
N LEU A 40 8.55 -2.55 6.02
CA LEU A 40 8.61 -2.80 4.57
C LEU A 40 8.93 -4.25 4.19
N LYS A 41 9.73 -4.94 5.00
CA LYS A 41 10.20 -6.31 4.72
C LYS A 41 9.05 -7.28 4.46
N ALA A 42 7.99 -7.20 5.26
CA ALA A 42 6.84 -8.08 5.16
C ALA A 42 5.98 -7.83 3.89
N TYR A 43 6.21 -6.74 3.16
CA TYR A 43 5.59 -6.49 1.83
C TYR A 43 6.52 -6.89 0.67
N GLY A 44 7.67 -7.50 0.94
CA GLY A 44 8.62 -7.92 -0.09
C GLY A 44 9.36 -6.76 -0.75
N VAL A 45 9.45 -5.60 -0.09
CA VAL A 45 10.38 -4.54 -0.51
C VAL A 45 11.79 -5.10 -0.52
N LYS A 46 12.60 -4.76 -1.53
CA LYS A 46 13.96 -5.30 -1.65
C LYS A 46 14.92 -4.49 -0.78
N LYS A 47 15.57 -5.18 0.15
CA LYS A 47 16.77 -4.72 0.85
C LYS A 47 17.83 -4.23 -0.14
N LEU A 48 18.51 -3.12 0.18
CA LEU A 48 19.54 -2.51 -0.67
C LEU A 48 20.96 -2.63 -0.10
N TRP A 49 21.09 -2.74 1.23
CA TRP A 49 22.38 -2.89 1.90
C TRP A 49 22.79 -4.35 2.00
N ARG A 50 24.07 -4.56 2.29
CA ARG A 50 24.63 -5.87 2.60
C ARG A 50 24.50 -6.18 4.10
N ASP A 51 24.56 -7.46 4.44
CA ASP A 51 24.51 -7.94 5.83
C ASP A 51 25.87 -7.88 6.53
N ASP A 52 26.95 -7.74 5.78
CA ASP A 52 28.34 -7.89 6.22
C ASP A 52 29.06 -6.55 6.46
N ILE A 53 28.33 -5.44 6.64
CA ILE A 53 28.94 -4.14 6.94
C ILE A 53 29.45 -4.15 8.39
N PRO A 54 30.75 -3.88 8.65
CA PRO A 54 31.30 -3.84 10.00
C PRO A 54 30.60 -2.81 10.88
N THR A 55 30.23 -3.19 12.11
CA THR A 55 29.61 -2.27 13.09
C THR A 55 30.63 -1.37 13.76
N ASP A 56 31.88 -1.83 13.89
CA ASP A 56 33.00 -1.07 14.45
C ASP A 56 33.89 -0.56 13.31
N CYS A 57 33.41 0.46 12.61
CA CYS A 57 34.15 1.16 11.56
C CYS A 57 33.88 2.66 11.61
N THR A 58 34.81 3.46 11.09
CA THR A 58 34.63 4.91 10.93
C THR A 58 33.56 5.24 9.89
N ASP A 59 32.98 6.45 9.95
CA ASP A 59 31.96 6.89 8.98
C ASP A 59 32.45 6.84 7.54
N SER A 60 33.72 7.15 7.30
CA SER A 60 34.31 7.08 5.96
C SER A 60 34.41 5.64 5.44
N GLU A 61 34.85 4.71 6.30
CA GLU A 61 34.87 3.28 5.96
C GLU A 61 33.46 2.76 5.69
N PHE A 62 32.48 3.12 6.53
CA PHE A 62 31.08 2.74 6.34
C PHE A 62 30.55 3.16 4.97
N VAL A 63 30.74 4.43 4.59
CA VAL A 63 30.25 4.96 3.31
C VAL A 63 30.90 4.23 2.12
N SER A 64 32.13 3.74 2.26
CA SER A 64 32.81 2.98 1.21
C SER A 64 32.16 1.62 0.90
N TYR A 65 31.38 1.06 1.83
CA TYR A 65 30.66 -0.20 1.64
C TYR A 65 29.30 -0.03 0.94
N LEU A 66 28.78 1.20 0.88
CA LEU A 66 27.43 1.46 0.38
C LEU A 66 27.35 1.26 -1.13
N ASP A 67 26.26 0.63 -1.55
CA ASP A 67 25.98 0.52 -2.97
C ASP A 67 25.37 1.83 -3.52
N ALA A 68 25.31 1.90 -4.85
CA ALA A 68 24.86 3.11 -5.50
C ALA A 68 23.35 3.37 -5.33
N LYS A 69 22.52 2.33 -5.21
CA LYS A 69 21.06 2.45 -4.99
C LYS A 69 20.74 2.89 -3.57
N GLU A 70 21.50 2.42 -2.63
CA GLU A 70 21.45 2.80 -1.23
C GLU A 70 21.81 4.27 -1.05
N LEU A 71 22.91 4.74 -1.65
CA LEU A 71 23.25 6.17 -1.69
C LEU A 71 22.15 7.02 -2.34
N GLN A 72 21.51 6.54 -3.41
CA GLN A 72 20.37 7.25 -4.01
C GLN A 72 19.19 7.37 -3.03
N LEU A 73 18.84 6.28 -2.33
CA LEU A 73 17.73 6.30 -1.37
C LEU A 73 18.05 7.21 -0.17
N ILE A 74 19.29 7.18 0.33
CA ILE A 74 19.77 8.09 1.39
C ILE A 74 19.62 9.55 0.95
N PHE A 75 20.03 9.87 -0.29
CA PHE A 75 19.91 11.23 -0.82
C PHE A 75 18.45 11.67 -0.97
N LEU A 76 17.58 10.79 -1.48
CA LEU A 76 16.15 11.08 -1.56
C LEU A 76 15.52 11.28 -0.18
N TYR A 77 15.96 10.54 0.84
CA TYR A 77 15.48 10.69 2.21
C TYR A 77 15.97 11.98 2.86
N LYS A 78 17.21 12.41 2.62
CA LYS A 78 17.69 13.74 3.05
C LYS A 78 16.76 14.86 2.56
N TYR A 79 16.22 14.70 1.35
CA TYR A 79 15.28 15.62 0.73
C TYR A 79 13.87 15.03 0.62
N LEU A 80 13.42 14.36 1.70
CA LEU A 80 12.07 13.80 1.78
C LEU A 80 11.02 14.86 1.44
N ASN A 81 9.98 14.46 0.73
CA ASN A 81 8.91 15.34 0.25
C ASN A 81 9.35 16.49 -0.68
N CYS A 82 10.54 16.40 -1.29
CA CYS A 82 10.99 17.31 -2.35
C CYS A 82 10.98 16.62 -3.72
N PHE A 83 10.92 17.42 -4.80
CA PHE A 83 11.26 16.94 -6.13
C PHE A 83 12.77 16.94 -6.32
N VAL A 84 13.38 15.77 -6.50
CA VAL A 84 14.83 15.64 -6.63
C VAL A 84 15.21 15.23 -8.05
N HIS A 85 16.00 16.06 -8.73
CA HIS A 85 16.42 15.82 -10.11
C HIS A 85 17.44 14.68 -10.18
N LYS A 86 17.33 13.80 -11.17
CA LYS A 86 18.22 12.63 -11.33
C LYS A 86 19.71 13.00 -11.41
N ASP A 87 20.04 14.16 -11.97
CA ASP A 87 21.44 14.56 -12.19
C ASP A 87 22.11 14.94 -10.86
N ILE A 88 21.39 15.58 -9.93
CA ILE A 88 21.98 15.94 -8.64
C ILE A 88 22.18 14.69 -7.76
N VAL A 89 21.28 13.71 -7.86
CA VAL A 89 21.48 12.40 -7.24
C VAL A 89 22.73 11.72 -7.81
N SER A 90 22.89 11.75 -9.14
CA SER A 90 24.05 11.17 -9.82
C SER A 90 25.36 11.83 -9.39
N ALA A 91 25.36 13.16 -9.23
CA ALA A 91 26.50 13.91 -8.73
C ALA A 91 26.84 13.56 -7.28
N PHE A 92 25.84 13.40 -6.42
CA PHE A 92 26.03 12.94 -5.03
C PHE A 92 26.67 11.55 -4.99
N VAL A 93 26.11 10.58 -5.71
CA VAL A 93 26.65 9.20 -5.74
C VAL A 93 28.09 9.19 -6.23
N ARG A 94 28.43 9.99 -7.25
CA ARG A 94 29.78 10.06 -7.83
C ARG A 94 30.84 10.65 -6.89
N LYS A 95 30.45 11.32 -5.80
CA LYS A 95 31.40 11.72 -4.74
C LYS A 95 32.05 10.50 -4.08
N TYR A 96 31.29 9.41 -3.95
CA TYR A 96 31.73 8.19 -3.27
C TYR A 96 32.07 7.06 -4.26
N ILE A 97 31.37 7.00 -5.39
CA ILE A 97 31.57 5.98 -6.43
C ILE A 97 31.94 6.66 -7.76
N LYS A 98 33.23 6.94 -7.96
CA LYS A 98 33.74 7.75 -9.09
C LYS A 98 33.30 7.26 -10.48
N ASN A 99 33.17 5.95 -10.67
CA ASN A 99 32.80 5.32 -11.94
C ASN A 99 31.30 4.96 -12.06
N ALA A 100 30.45 5.46 -11.14
CA ALA A 100 29.00 5.23 -11.20
C ALA A 100 28.41 5.78 -12.51
N ALA A 101 27.57 5.02 -13.22
CA ALA A 101 26.91 5.49 -14.45
C ALA A 101 26.08 6.78 -14.23
N PHE A 102 25.94 7.63 -15.25
CA PHE A 102 25.16 8.89 -15.19
C PHE A 102 23.63 8.69 -15.22
N ASP A 103 23.16 7.46 -15.44
CA ASP A 103 21.74 7.07 -15.40
C ASP A 103 21.54 5.93 -14.42
N GLN A 104 22.04 6.07 -13.20
CA GLN A 104 21.68 5.10 -12.17
C GLN A 104 20.23 5.36 -11.77
N GLN A 105 19.39 4.55 -12.39
CA GLN A 105 17.96 4.70 -12.56
C GLN A 105 17.25 4.75 -11.20
N VAL A 106 17.16 5.95 -10.60
CA VAL A 106 16.39 6.21 -9.36
C VAL A 106 14.97 5.64 -9.47
N ARG A 107 14.42 5.59 -10.69
CA ARG A 107 13.16 4.91 -11.02
C ARG A 107 13.09 3.44 -10.62
N HIS A 108 14.21 2.73 -10.62
CA HIS A 108 14.32 1.33 -10.23
C HIS A 108 14.14 1.11 -8.73
N LEU A 109 14.44 2.11 -7.89
CA LEU A 109 14.12 2.05 -6.46
C LEU A 109 12.63 1.74 -6.28
N GLY A 110 11.77 2.42 -7.04
CA GLY A 110 10.35 2.14 -7.09
C GLY A 110 9.97 0.91 -7.90
N SER A 111 10.37 0.86 -9.17
CA SER A 111 9.84 -0.14 -10.12
C SER A 111 10.38 -1.55 -9.96
N GLN A 112 11.60 -1.72 -9.44
CA GLN A 112 12.27 -3.02 -9.31
C GLN A 112 12.51 -3.42 -7.85
N ASN A 113 12.66 -2.44 -6.97
CA ASN A 113 12.99 -2.62 -5.56
C ASN A 113 11.83 -2.29 -4.61
N PHE A 114 10.70 -1.78 -5.14
CA PHE A 114 9.45 -1.54 -4.40
C PHE A 114 9.52 -0.50 -3.27
N TRP A 115 10.53 0.37 -3.26
CA TRP A 115 10.54 1.55 -2.39
C TRP A 115 9.48 2.56 -2.85
N TYR A 116 8.93 3.38 -1.94
CA TYR A 116 7.85 4.30 -2.28
C TYR A 116 8.35 5.59 -2.93
N VAL A 117 8.99 5.42 -4.09
CA VAL A 117 9.52 6.49 -4.93
C VAL A 117 8.61 6.70 -6.14
N LEU A 118 8.12 7.92 -6.28
CA LEU A 118 7.33 8.37 -7.44
C LEU A 118 8.27 8.91 -8.52
N ASN A 119 7.85 8.70 -9.76
CA ASN A 119 8.56 9.11 -10.96
C ASN A 119 7.67 10.00 -11.82
N LYS A 120 8.23 10.54 -12.91
CA LYS A 120 7.54 11.37 -13.91
C LYS A 120 6.07 10.97 -14.13
N GLY A 121 5.17 11.95 -14.01
CA GLY A 121 3.75 11.83 -14.34
C GLY A 121 2.89 11.20 -13.25
N VAL A 122 3.47 10.67 -12.17
CA VAL A 122 2.71 10.14 -11.04
C VAL A 122 2.25 11.30 -10.13
N LYS A 123 0.98 11.28 -9.69
CA LYS A 123 0.42 12.27 -8.77
C LYS A 123 1.02 12.11 -7.37
N VAL A 124 1.42 13.22 -6.77
CA VAL A 124 1.92 13.24 -5.38
C VAL A 124 0.74 13.05 -4.42
N PRO A 125 0.82 12.16 -3.42
CA PRO A 125 -0.23 11.99 -2.42
C PRO A 125 -0.61 13.32 -1.76
N ASN A 126 -1.91 13.56 -1.60
CA ASN A 126 -2.46 14.76 -0.97
C ASN A 126 -2.08 16.10 -1.62
N ALA A 127 -1.59 16.08 -2.86
CA ALA A 127 -1.28 17.29 -3.62
C ALA A 127 -1.82 17.19 -5.05
N ASP A 128 -2.29 18.31 -5.59
CA ASP A 128 -2.76 18.38 -6.98
C ASP A 128 -1.62 18.69 -7.95
N ILE A 129 -0.54 17.92 -7.83
CA ILE A 129 0.67 18.07 -8.64
C ILE A 129 1.24 16.70 -9.00
N THR A 130 1.79 16.59 -10.19
CA THR A 130 2.49 15.39 -10.67
C THR A 130 3.99 15.58 -10.63
N VAL A 131 4.74 14.50 -10.44
CA VAL A 131 6.21 14.53 -10.51
C VAL A 131 6.67 15.01 -11.90
N PRO A 132 7.48 16.08 -12.00
CA PRO A 132 7.97 16.58 -13.29
C PRO A 132 8.96 15.63 -13.98
N SER A 133 9.19 15.85 -15.27
CA SER A 133 10.18 15.07 -16.04
C SER A 133 11.60 15.27 -15.49
N GLY A 134 12.33 14.18 -15.29
CA GLY A 134 13.70 14.20 -14.72
C GLY A 134 13.76 14.20 -13.19
N TYR A 135 12.62 14.36 -12.51
CA TYR A 135 12.54 14.37 -11.05
C TYR A 135 11.99 13.06 -10.49
N ASN A 136 12.35 12.82 -9.23
CA ASN A 136 11.86 11.74 -8.40
C ASN A 136 11.34 12.33 -7.09
N TYR A 137 10.46 11.59 -6.40
CA TYR A 137 9.89 12.02 -5.12
C TYR A 137 9.78 10.80 -4.20
N LEU A 138 10.48 10.82 -3.07
CA LEU A 138 10.31 9.80 -2.03
C LEU A 138 9.12 10.19 -1.15
N VAL A 139 8.12 9.31 -1.08
CA VAL A 139 6.93 9.51 -0.27
C VAL A 139 7.20 9.17 1.19
N SER A 140 7.78 7.99 1.44
CA SER A 140 8.01 7.47 2.78
C SER A 140 8.99 6.30 2.74
N ILE A 141 9.67 6.08 3.87
CA ILE A 141 10.44 4.86 4.16
C ILE A 141 9.70 3.91 5.11
N GLU A 142 8.51 4.30 5.58
CA GLU A 142 7.67 3.54 6.51
C GLU A 142 6.42 2.98 5.80
N MET A 143 6.03 3.59 4.69
CA MET A 143 4.92 3.09 3.87
C MET A 143 5.46 2.31 2.67
N PRO A 144 5.02 1.06 2.44
CA PRO A 144 5.37 0.32 1.25
C PRO A 144 4.83 1.00 -0.01
N ASN A 145 5.52 0.82 -1.13
CA ASN A 145 4.97 1.20 -2.42
C ASN A 145 3.66 0.43 -2.67
N PRO A 146 2.57 1.07 -3.15
CA PRO A 146 1.31 0.38 -3.46
C PRO A 146 1.48 -0.83 -4.38
N LYS A 147 2.47 -0.82 -5.27
CA LYS A 147 2.81 -2.00 -6.10
C LYS A 147 3.33 -3.16 -5.26
N ALA A 148 4.14 -2.90 -4.23
CA ALA A 148 4.65 -3.93 -3.31
C ALA A 148 3.50 -4.59 -2.57
N VAL A 149 2.58 -3.76 -2.05
CA VAL A 149 1.37 -4.20 -1.35
C VAL A 149 0.53 -5.09 -2.26
N ALA A 150 0.25 -4.66 -3.49
CA ALA A 150 -0.51 -5.46 -4.45
C ALA A 150 0.16 -6.80 -4.77
N GLU A 151 1.48 -6.82 -4.98
CA GLU A 151 2.23 -8.07 -5.25
C GLU A 151 2.31 -9.02 -4.05
N ALA A 152 2.33 -8.49 -2.83
CA ALA A 152 2.24 -9.30 -1.61
C ALA A 152 0.85 -9.92 -1.48
N LEU A 153 -0.20 -9.13 -1.67
CA LEU A 153 -1.60 -9.57 -1.54
C LEU A 153 -2.03 -10.55 -2.63
N LYS A 154 -1.45 -10.50 -3.84
CA LYS A 154 -1.68 -11.54 -4.87
C LYS A 154 -1.31 -12.94 -4.39
N ARG A 155 -0.33 -13.06 -3.48
CA ARG A 155 0.15 -14.35 -2.96
C ARG A 155 -0.62 -14.80 -1.73
N THR A 156 -0.93 -13.88 -0.83
CA THR A 156 -1.51 -14.18 0.48
C THR A 156 -3.04 -13.99 0.53
N GLY A 157 -3.62 -13.33 -0.47
CA GLY A 157 -5.02 -12.98 -0.51
C GLY A 157 -5.43 -12.11 0.69
N ARG A 158 -6.67 -12.33 1.17
CA ARG A 158 -7.20 -11.57 2.32
C ARG A 158 -6.40 -11.75 3.61
N LEU A 159 -5.71 -12.89 3.78
CA LEU A 159 -4.98 -13.21 5.01
C LEU A 159 -3.75 -12.33 5.19
N GLY A 160 -3.22 -11.75 4.11
CA GLY A 160 -2.09 -10.82 4.17
C GLY A 160 -2.49 -9.36 4.36
N ALA A 161 -3.78 -9.02 4.27
CA ALA A 161 -4.24 -7.64 4.44
C ALA A 161 -4.10 -7.21 5.91
N ARG A 162 -3.62 -5.99 6.14
CA ARG A 162 -3.43 -5.41 7.48
C ARG A 162 -4.42 -4.30 7.82
N ASN A 163 -5.11 -3.79 6.82
CA ASN A 163 -6.12 -2.75 6.95
C ASN A 163 -7.17 -2.91 5.85
N PHE A 164 -8.22 -2.09 5.88
CA PHE A 164 -9.33 -2.20 4.95
C PHE A 164 -8.94 -1.87 3.50
N GLU A 165 -8.03 -0.92 3.26
CA GLU A 165 -7.55 -0.60 1.91
C GLU A 165 -6.82 -1.79 1.28
N GLU A 166 -5.96 -2.46 2.05
CA GLU A 166 -5.31 -3.70 1.62
C GLU A 166 -6.31 -4.83 1.40
N LEU A 167 -7.35 -4.92 2.24
CA LEU A 167 -8.42 -5.90 2.04
C LEU A 167 -9.15 -5.63 0.72
N LYS A 168 -9.49 -4.38 0.39
CA LYS A 168 -10.06 -4.04 -0.93
C LYS A 168 -9.13 -4.49 -2.06
N MET A 169 -7.83 -4.22 -1.97
CA MET A 169 -6.85 -4.65 -2.97
C MET A 169 -6.80 -6.18 -3.12
N ALA A 170 -6.89 -6.93 -2.02
CA ALA A 170 -6.93 -8.40 -2.04
C ALA A 170 -8.16 -8.95 -2.77
N TYR A 171 -9.27 -8.20 -2.79
CA TYR A 171 -10.47 -8.51 -3.56
C TYR A 171 -10.47 -7.88 -4.96
N GLY A 172 -9.33 -7.34 -5.41
CA GLY A 172 -9.21 -6.65 -6.70
C GLY A 172 -10.03 -5.37 -6.78
N ASN A 173 -10.21 -4.68 -5.65
CA ASN A 173 -11.08 -3.51 -5.47
C ASN A 173 -12.52 -3.76 -5.90
N LYS A 174 -13.03 -4.97 -5.68
CA LYS A 174 -14.42 -5.35 -6.02
C LYS A 174 -15.23 -5.62 -4.77
N CYS A 175 -16.54 -5.38 -4.89
CA CYS A 175 -17.50 -5.85 -3.91
C CYS A 175 -17.47 -7.37 -3.87
N ALA A 176 -17.24 -7.95 -2.69
CA ALA A 176 -17.22 -9.39 -2.48
C ALA A 176 -18.55 -10.06 -2.85
N THR A 177 -19.67 -9.35 -2.77
CA THR A 177 -21.01 -9.91 -3.01
C THR A 177 -21.47 -9.78 -4.47
N CYS A 178 -21.33 -8.60 -5.10
CA CYS A 178 -21.80 -8.40 -6.48
C CYS A 178 -20.69 -8.32 -7.53
N GLY A 179 -19.41 -8.25 -7.13
CA GLY A 179 -18.27 -8.21 -8.04
C GLY A 179 -18.03 -6.88 -8.76
N ILE A 180 -18.87 -5.86 -8.54
CA ILE A 180 -18.66 -4.53 -9.13
C ILE A 180 -17.45 -3.85 -8.47
N GLU A 181 -16.59 -3.26 -9.30
CA GLU A 181 -15.35 -2.60 -8.90
C GLU A 181 -15.59 -1.19 -8.34
N GLU A 182 -14.83 -0.78 -7.34
CA GLU A 182 -14.82 0.57 -6.76
C GLU A 182 -14.56 1.63 -7.84
N GLY A 183 -15.29 2.74 -7.79
CA GLY A 183 -15.20 3.81 -8.78
C GLY A 183 -15.94 3.54 -10.10
N LYS A 184 -16.56 2.37 -10.29
CA LYS A 184 -17.44 2.10 -11.44
C LYS A 184 -18.90 2.46 -11.14
N LYS A 185 -19.69 2.69 -12.19
CA LYS A 185 -21.15 2.88 -12.10
C LYS A 185 -21.81 1.56 -11.69
N ASP A 186 -22.66 1.59 -10.67
CA ASP A 186 -23.53 0.48 -10.29
C ASP A 186 -24.76 0.47 -11.21
N THR A 187 -24.98 -0.66 -11.88
CA THR A 187 -26.07 -0.83 -12.86
C THR A 187 -27.45 -0.90 -12.21
N ARG A 188 -27.53 -1.06 -10.88
CA ARG A 188 -28.80 -1.24 -10.14
C ARG A 188 -29.35 0.06 -9.56
N ASN A 189 -28.51 1.05 -9.31
CA ASN A 189 -28.92 2.31 -8.65
C ASN A 189 -28.24 3.57 -9.20
N GLU A 190 -27.59 3.47 -10.37
CA GLU A 190 -26.91 4.56 -11.10
C GLU A 190 -25.78 5.31 -10.36
N GLY A 191 -25.49 4.96 -9.10
CA GLY A 191 -24.44 5.57 -8.29
C GLY A 191 -23.04 5.06 -8.64
N ILE A 192 -22.01 5.75 -8.15
CA ILE A 192 -20.62 5.26 -8.18
C ILE A 192 -20.37 4.36 -6.97
N VAL A 193 -19.81 3.17 -7.23
CA VAL A 193 -19.47 2.22 -6.17
C VAL A 193 -18.37 2.77 -5.29
N VAL A 194 -18.65 2.79 -3.99
CA VAL A 194 -17.68 3.02 -2.91
C VAL A 194 -17.75 1.80 -2.00
N LEU A 195 -16.63 1.14 -1.80
CA LEU A 195 -16.56 -0.04 -0.97
C LEU A 195 -16.51 0.35 0.51
N GLN A 196 -17.31 -0.34 1.30
CA GLN A 196 -17.46 -0.17 2.73
C GLN A 196 -17.11 -1.47 3.44
N GLN A 197 -16.79 -1.37 4.73
CA GLN A 197 -16.61 -2.52 5.60
C GLN A 197 -17.97 -3.20 5.81
N GLY A 198 -18.15 -4.39 5.24
CA GLY A 198 -19.34 -5.23 5.46
C GLY A 198 -19.01 -6.39 6.41
N HIS A 199 -19.91 -6.68 7.35
CA HIS A 199 -19.75 -7.83 8.25
C HIS A 199 -19.93 -9.14 7.47
N MET A 200 -19.03 -10.10 7.69
CA MET A 200 -19.28 -11.50 7.35
C MET A 200 -20.30 -12.10 8.32
N ASN A 201 -20.07 -11.94 9.62
CA ASN A 201 -21.03 -12.30 10.65
C ASN A 201 -21.44 -11.03 11.43
N PRO A 202 -22.69 -10.57 11.31
CA PRO A 202 -23.17 -9.37 12.00
C PRO A 202 -23.19 -9.48 13.54
N ARG A 203 -23.10 -10.70 14.10
CA ARG A 203 -23.00 -10.92 15.55
C ARG A 203 -21.58 -10.84 16.10
N LYS A 204 -20.59 -10.65 15.23
CA LYS A 204 -19.18 -10.50 15.61
C LYS A 204 -18.74 -9.05 15.38
N PRO A 205 -17.73 -8.55 16.11
CA PRO A 205 -17.17 -7.22 15.90
C PRO A 205 -16.70 -6.98 14.44
N LEU A 206 -16.67 -5.72 14.00
CA LEU A 206 -16.20 -5.32 12.68
C LEU A 206 -14.65 -5.28 12.64
N THR A 207 -14.05 -6.45 12.73
CA THR A 207 -12.60 -6.68 12.61
C THR A 207 -12.24 -7.17 11.22
N LEU A 208 -10.97 -7.09 10.83
CA LEU A 208 -10.53 -7.43 9.47
C LEU A 208 -10.80 -8.90 9.10
N ASP A 209 -10.70 -9.81 10.07
CA ASP A 209 -11.03 -11.23 9.94
C ASP A 209 -12.53 -11.49 9.80
N ASN A 210 -13.39 -10.55 10.21
CA ASN A 210 -14.85 -10.62 10.05
C ASN A 210 -15.39 -9.63 9.00
N THR A 211 -14.52 -8.98 8.23
CA THR A 211 -14.91 -7.98 7.22
C THR A 211 -14.77 -8.54 5.81
N ILE A 212 -15.67 -8.13 4.92
CA ILE A 212 -15.54 -8.21 3.47
C ILE A 212 -15.85 -6.85 2.85
N PRO A 213 -15.20 -6.45 1.74
CA PRO A 213 -15.55 -5.22 1.06
C PRO A 213 -16.91 -5.36 0.36
N GLN A 214 -17.87 -4.49 0.70
CA GLN A 214 -19.18 -4.46 0.06
C GLN A 214 -19.49 -3.07 -0.51
N CYS A 215 -20.13 -3.03 -1.68
CA CYS A 215 -20.68 -1.77 -2.21
C CYS A 215 -21.86 -1.30 -1.35
N GLN A 216 -22.18 -0.01 -1.43
CA GLN A 216 -23.27 0.60 -0.65
C GLN A 216 -24.61 -0.13 -0.86
N TYR A 217 -24.91 -0.52 -2.11
CA TYR A 217 -26.13 -1.26 -2.44
C TYR A 217 -26.20 -2.62 -1.73
N CYS A 218 -25.15 -3.43 -1.82
CA CYS A 218 -25.13 -4.76 -1.20
C CYS A 218 -25.15 -4.66 0.32
N ASN A 219 -24.33 -3.78 0.89
CA ASN A 219 -24.25 -3.59 2.34
C ASN A 219 -25.61 -3.15 2.91
N GLN A 220 -26.30 -2.24 2.23
CA GLN A 220 -27.64 -1.78 2.62
C GLN A 220 -28.75 -2.80 2.37
N THR A 221 -28.65 -3.62 1.32
CA THR A 221 -29.68 -4.62 0.98
C THR A 221 -29.66 -5.78 1.95
N TYR A 222 -28.47 -6.33 2.22
CA TYR A 222 -28.33 -7.52 3.06
C TYR A 222 -28.28 -7.19 4.55
N LYS A 223 -27.74 -6.02 4.94
CA LYS A 223 -27.61 -5.57 6.35
C LYS A 223 -27.15 -6.71 7.26
N ASP A 224 -27.82 -6.86 8.40
CA ASP A 224 -27.56 -7.89 9.39
C ASP A 224 -28.43 -9.14 9.19
N TYR A 225 -29.04 -9.33 8.01
CA TYR A 225 -29.93 -10.47 7.77
C TYR A 225 -29.20 -11.77 7.50
N PHE A 226 -27.97 -11.71 6.97
CA PHE A 226 -27.25 -12.89 6.50
C PHE A 226 -25.85 -12.96 7.07
N VAL A 227 -25.32 -14.19 7.14
CA VAL A 227 -23.91 -14.47 7.36
C VAL A 227 -23.28 -14.79 6.01
N PHE A 228 -22.14 -14.20 5.72
CA PHE A 228 -21.35 -14.44 4.53
C PHE A 228 -20.10 -15.26 4.84
N ASN A 229 -19.66 -16.06 3.88
CA ASN A 229 -18.28 -16.56 3.87
C ASN A 229 -17.31 -15.48 3.32
N GLU A 230 -16.03 -15.83 3.28
CA GLU A 230 -14.99 -14.92 2.79
C GLU A 230 -15.15 -14.49 1.33
N PHE A 231 -15.88 -15.25 0.51
CA PHE A 231 -16.13 -14.91 -0.89
C PHE A 231 -17.43 -14.11 -1.07
N GLY A 232 -18.02 -13.59 0.02
CA GLY A 232 -19.25 -12.82 -0.03
C GLY A 232 -20.51 -13.63 -0.38
N ARG A 233 -20.46 -14.96 -0.26
CA ARG A 233 -21.62 -15.85 -0.46
C ARG A 233 -22.38 -16.02 0.85
N VAL A 234 -23.71 -15.96 0.79
CA VAL A 234 -24.58 -16.22 1.94
C VAL A 234 -24.45 -17.69 2.35
N ILE A 235 -24.15 -17.92 3.63
CA ILE A 235 -24.03 -19.27 4.21
C ILE A 235 -25.04 -19.54 5.33
N ALA A 236 -25.64 -18.49 5.90
CA ALA A 236 -26.69 -18.63 6.91
C ALA A 236 -27.58 -17.39 6.99
N VAL A 237 -28.77 -17.56 7.55
CA VAL A 237 -29.60 -16.45 8.03
C VAL A 237 -29.10 -16.03 9.41
N ASN A 238 -28.78 -14.76 9.57
CA ASN A 238 -28.43 -14.18 10.86
C ASN A 238 -29.68 -13.70 11.61
N ASN A 239 -30.50 -12.87 10.96
CA ASN A 239 -31.71 -12.31 11.55
C ASN A 239 -32.96 -12.93 10.88
N PRO A 240 -33.75 -13.77 11.61
CA PRO A 240 -34.89 -14.48 11.05
C PRO A 240 -36.04 -13.56 10.62
N LEU A 241 -36.04 -12.29 11.00
CA LEU A 241 -37.03 -11.31 10.50
C LEU A 241 -36.97 -11.15 8.97
N ILE A 242 -35.89 -11.58 8.31
CA ILE A 242 -35.85 -11.61 6.84
C ILE A 242 -36.92 -12.51 6.24
N LEU A 243 -37.33 -13.57 6.94
CA LEU A 243 -38.32 -14.54 6.48
C LEU A 243 -39.70 -13.90 6.35
N LEU A 244 -39.98 -12.85 7.13
CA LEU A 244 -41.25 -12.10 7.05
C LEU A 244 -41.40 -11.32 5.73
N LYS A 245 -40.31 -11.16 4.95
CA LYS A 245 -40.37 -10.57 3.61
C LYS A 245 -40.82 -11.56 2.53
N SER A 246 -40.84 -12.86 2.84
CA SER A 246 -41.34 -13.89 1.92
C SER A 246 -42.87 -13.90 1.89
N PRO A 247 -43.50 -14.39 0.81
CA PRO A 247 -44.95 -14.66 0.80
C PRO A 247 -45.36 -15.62 1.91
N LYS A 248 -46.60 -15.52 2.42
CA LYS A 248 -47.11 -16.37 3.53
C LYS A 248 -46.95 -17.86 3.26
N THR A 249 -47.21 -18.31 2.03
CA THR A 249 -47.06 -19.72 1.62
C THR A 249 -45.64 -20.24 1.85
N VAL A 250 -44.62 -19.44 1.49
CA VAL A 250 -43.21 -19.79 1.70
C VAL A 250 -42.86 -19.77 3.19
N GLN A 251 -43.45 -18.87 3.98
CA GLN A 251 -43.26 -18.86 5.44
C GLN A 251 -43.80 -20.15 6.07
N ASP A 252 -44.99 -20.60 5.66
CA ASP A 252 -45.61 -21.85 6.14
C ASP A 252 -44.78 -23.09 5.77
N GLU A 253 -44.24 -23.12 4.54
CA GLU A 253 -43.30 -24.16 4.09
C GLU A 253 -42.03 -24.18 4.96
N MET A 254 -41.44 -23.01 5.25
CA MET A 254 -40.25 -22.89 6.09
C MET A 254 -40.52 -23.38 7.52
N ILE A 255 -41.66 -23.02 8.12
CA ILE A 255 -42.07 -23.51 9.45
C ILE A 255 -42.15 -25.04 9.44
N THR A 256 -42.80 -25.61 8.43
CA THR A 256 -42.95 -27.07 8.28
C THR A 256 -41.60 -27.78 8.21
N VAL A 257 -40.66 -27.25 7.41
CA VAL A 257 -39.31 -27.82 7.29
C VAL A 257 -38.57 -27.78 8.64
N LEU A 258 -38.63 -26.65 9.35
CA LEU A 258 -37.95 -26.49 10.63
C LEU A 258 -38.53 -27.38 11.74
N LEU A 259 -39.84 -27.58 11.78
CA LEU A 259 -40.49 -28.47 12.74
C LEU A 259 -40.08 -29.94 12.50
N LYS A 260 -40.16 -30.40 11.24
CA LYS A 260 -39.74 -31.77 10.87
C LYS A 260 -38.27 -32.06 11.21
N GLU A 261 -37.37 -31.11 10.94
CA GLU A 261 -35.94 -31.24 11.27
C GLU A 261 -35.68 -31.37 12.78
N ARG A 262 -36.54 -30.79 13.62
CA ARG A 262 -36.42 -30.88 15.08
C ARG A 262 -37.00 -32.17 15.64
N GLU A 263 -38.01 -32.75 15.00
CA GLU A 263 -38.60 -34.03 15.40
C GLU A 263 -37.71 -35.23 15.02
N ASN A 264 -36.89 -35.08 13.98
CA ASN A 264 -35.92 -36.09 13.52
C ASN A 264 -34.58 -36.07 14.30
N LYS A 265 -34.44 -35.21 15.31
CA LYS A 265 -33.26 -35.09 16.19
C LYS A 265 -33.60 -35.47 17.61
#